data_AF-A0A951PN13-F1
#
_entry.id   AF-A0A951PN13-F1
#
_cell.length_a   1.000
_cell.length_b   1.000
_cell.length_c   1.000
_cell.angle_alpha   90.00
_cell.angle_beta   90.00
_cell.angle_gamma   90.00
#
_symmetry.space_group_name_H-M   'P 1'
#
loop_
_entity.id
_entity.type
_entity.pdbx_description
1 polymer ?
#
loop_
_entity_poly.entity_id
_entity_poly.type
_entity_poly.pdbx_seq_one_letter_code
_entity_poly.pdbx_strand_id
1 'polypeptide(L)'
;MLTLDVQSILNAIPSQVNWQDVVQFEKLDERVARANDLCANVVGVNEDYIEWCPNNEPPSLMETLIWWWVVRPDLGAAIAIEAPQELKKIIGQYILQN
;
A
#
# COMPACT_ATOMS: atom_id res chain seq x y z
N MET A 1 12.62 9.22 18.71
CA MET A 1 11.55 10.16 18.32
C MET A 1 11.64 10.33 16.81
N LEU A 2 11.01 9.40 16.06
CA LEU A 2 10.92 9.37 14.58
C LEU A 2 9.55 8.84 14.12
N THR A 3 8.71 8.40 15.06
CA THR A 3 7.41 7.76 14.82
C THR A 3 6.30 8.73 14.45
N LEU A 4 6.45 10.02 14.79
CA LEU A 4 5.44 11.05 14.55
C LEU A 4 5.31 11.49 13.09
N ASP A 5 6.29 11.19 12.23
CA ASP A 5 6.27 11.64 10.83
C ASP A 5 5.68 10.59 9.88
N VAL A 6 5.98 9.32 10.10
CA VAL A 6 5.57 8.25 9.17
C VAL A 6 4.06 8.03 9.17
N GLN A 7 3.40 7.96 10.34
CA GLN A 7 1.94 7.82 10.38
C GLN A 7 1.22 9.03 9.76
N SER A 8 1.77 10.24 9.92
CA SER A 8 1.21 11.46 9.34
C SER A 8 1.32 11.45 7.81
N ILE A 9 2.47 11.04 7.28
CA ILE A 9 2.69 10.87 5.83
C ILE A 9 1.74 9.82 5.24
N LEU A 10 1.60 8.69 5.94
CA LEU A 10 0.77 7.59 5.49
C LEU A 10 -0.74 7.94 5.50
N ASN A 11 -1.21 8.61 6.55
CA ASN A 11 -2.60 9.10 6.62
C ASN A 11 -2.91 10.20 5.58
N ALA A 12 -1.90 10.83 4.99
CA ALA A 12 -2.07 11.84 3.95
C ALA A 12 -2.12 11.24 2.54
N ILE A 13 -1.94 9.92 2.37
CA ILE A 13 -2.04 9.29 1.06
C ILE A 13 -3.50 9.41 0.57
N PRO A 14 -3.74 10.08 -0.57
CA PRO A 14 -5.09 10.32 -1.07
C PRO A 14 -5.75 9.03 -1.54
N SER A 15 -7.07 9.04 -1.69
CA SER A 15 -7.83 7.91 -2.23
C SER A 15 -7.61 7.70 -3.73
N GLN A 16 -7.04 8.68 -4.44
CA GLN A 16 -6.69 8.59 -5.85
C GLN A 16 -5.27 9.11 -6.03
N VAL A 17 -4.43 8.34 -6.71
CA VAL A 17 -3.01 8.66 -6.91
C VAL A 17 -2.66 8.48 -8.39
N ASN A 18 -2.19 9.55 -9.02
CA ASN A 18 -1.74 9.48 -10.42
C ASN A 18 -0.54 8.54 -10.54
N TRP A 19 -0.40 7.87 -11.68
CA TRP A 19 0.71 6.95 -11.92
C TRP A 19 2.09 7.56 -11.67
N GLN A 20 2.28 8.83 -12.04
CA GLN A 20 3.53 9.57 -11.83
C GLN A 20 3.90 9.77 -10.35
N ASP A 21 2.90 9.70 -9.46
CA ASP A 21 3.06 9.92 -8.02
C ASP A 21 3.21 8.58 -7.25
N VAL A 22 3.04 7.44 -7.94
CA VAL A 22 3.27 6.11 -7.37
C VAL A 22 4.77 5.81 -7.35
N VAL A 23 5.30 5.51 -6.17
CA VAL A 23 6.71 5.15 -6.02
C VAL A 23 6.96 3.75 -6.58
N GLN A 24 8.04 3.59 -7.36
CA GLN A 24 8.37 2.34 -8.09
C GLN A 24 7.20 1.88 -8.98
N PHE A 25 6.66 2.80 -9.78
CA PHE A 25 5.51 2.54 -10.67
C PHE A 25 5.73 1.33 -11.59
N GLU A 26 6.96 1.08 -12.04
CA GLU A 26 7.33 -0.05 -12.89
C GLU A 26 7.05 -1.44 -12.27
N LYS A 27 6.81 -1.50 -10.95
CA LYS A 27 6.42 -2.71 -10.21
C LYS A 27 5.01 -2.64 -9.63
N LEU A 28 4.21 -1.66 -10.05
CA LEU A 28 2.85 -1.48 -9.54
C LEU A 28 1.99 -2.72 -9.75
N ASP A 29 2.02 -3.32 -10.94
CA ASP A 29 1.22 -4.51 -11.27
C ASP A 29 1.49 -5.68 -10.30
N GLU A 30 2.76 -5.88 -9.93
CA GLU A 30 3.16 -6.89 -8.95
C GLU A 30 2.57 -6.59 -7.56
N ARG A 31 2.62 -5.32 -7.13
CA ARG A 31 2.08 -4.90 -5.83
C ARG A 31 0.56 -5.00 -5.82
N VAL A 32 -0.13 -4.62 -6.90
CA VAL A 32 -1.58 -4.75 -7.03
C VAL A 32 -2.01 -6.21 -7.00
N ALA A 33 -1.29 -7.10 -7.69
CA ALA A 33 -1.57 -8.53 -7.65
C ALA A 33 -1.46 -9.08 -6.21
N ARG A 34 -0.35 -8.79 -5.52
CA ARG A 34 -0.14 -9.18 -4.11
C ARG A 34 -1.16 -8.57 -3.15
N ALA A 35 -1.58 -7.33 -3.40
CA ALA A 35 -2.62 -6.66 -2.62
C ALA A 35 -3.97 -7.36 -2.78
N ASN A 36 -4.34 -7.70 -4.02
CA ASN A 36 -5.59 -8.39 -4.32
C ASN A 36 -5.64 -9.83 -3.80
N ASP A 37 -4.50 -10.49 -3.63
CA ASP A 37 -4.43 -11.79 -2.95
C ASP A 37 -4.80 -11.70 -1.45
N LEU A 38 -4.55 -10.55 -0.80
CA LEU A 38 -4.90 -10.33 0.61
C LEU A 38 -6.28 -9.69 0.79
N CYS A 39 -6.59 -8.68 -0.01
CA CYS A 39 -7.82 -7.91 0.02
C CYS A 39 -8.27 -7.71 -1.43
N ALA A 40 -9.16 -8.59 -1.89
CA ALA A 40 -9.64 -8.57 -3.26
C ALA A 40 -10.22 -7.18 -3.61
N ASN A 41 -9.90 -6.69 -4.81
CA ASN A 41 -10.41 -5.44 -5.37
C ASN A 41 -10.12 -4.18 -4.54
N VAL A 42 -9.13 -4.20 -3.65
CA VAL A 42 -8.79 -3.04 -2.79
C VAL A 42 -8.15 -1.89 -3.58
N VAL A 43 -7.65 -2.17 -4.78
CA VAL A 43 -7.06 -1.20 -5.70
C VAL A 43 -7.83 -1.20 -7.02
N GLY A 44 -8.43 -0.06 -7.36
CA GLY A 44 -8.91 0.25 -8.71
C GLY A 44 -7.76 0.73 -9.60
N VAL A 45 -7.68 0.24 -10.83
CA VAL A 45 -6.71 0.69 -11.84
C VAL A 45 -7.48 1.41 -12.94
N ASN A 46 -7.22 2.71 -13.10
CA ASN A 46 -7.86 3.59 -14.08
C ASN A 46 -6.83 4.08 -15.12
N GLU A 47 -7.27 4.86 -16.11
CA GLU A 47 -6.45 5.28 -17.27
C GLU A 47 -5.15 6.02 -16.90
N ASP A 48 -5.16 6.85 -15.85
CA ASP A 48 -4.00 7.67 -15.45
C ASP A 48 -3.67 7.60 -13.94
N TYR A 49 -4.46 6.85 -13.17
CA TYR A 49 -4.36 6.80 -11.72
C TYR A 49 -4.78 5.45 -11.16
N ILE A 50 -4.40 5.21 -9.90
CA ILE A 50 -4.95 4.14 -9.08
C ILE A 50 -5.89 4.73 -8.02
N GLU A 51 -6.90 3.96 -7.67
CA GLU A 51 -7.94 4.33 -6.72
C GLU A 51 -7.97 3.36 -5.55
N TRP A 52 -8.20 3.90 -4.36
CA TRP A 52 -8.44 3.15 -3.14
C TRP A 52 -9.90 2.70 -3.08
N CYS A 53 -10.12 1.40 -3.12
CA CYS A 53 -11.45 0.79 -3.12
C CYS A 53 -11.62 -0.13 -1.90
N PRO A 54 -11.70 0.40 -0.66
CA PRO A 54 -11.84 -0.43 0.52
C PRO A 54 -13.14 -1.25 0.46
N ASN A 55 -13.08 -2.51 0.87
CA ASN A 55 -14.25 -3.40 0.94
C ASN A 55 -15.09 -3.14 2.19
N ASN A 56 -14.52 -2.57 3.24
CA ASN A 56 -15.20 -2.29 4.50
C ASN A 56 -15.48 -0.79 4.71
N GLU A 57 -16.56 -0.49 5.43
CA GLU A 57 -16.88 0.83 5.96
C GLU A 57 -17.08 0.77 7.49
N PRO A 58 -16.15 1.31 8.31
CA PRO A 58 -14.90 1.93 7.92
C PRO A 58 -13.86 0.90 7.39
N PRO A 59 -12.87 1.35 6.60
CA PRO A 59 -11.81 0.48 6.11
C PRO A 59 -11.05 -0.20 7.26
N SER A 60 -10.69 -1.46 7.07
CA SER A 60 -9.88 -2.17 8.06
C SER A 60 -8.45 -1.62 8.08
N LEU A 61 -7.74 -1.90 9.19
CA LEU A 61 -6.31 -1.61 9.28
C LEU A 61 -5.52 -2.31 8.16
N MET A 62 -5.87 -3.55 7.82
CA MET A 62 -5.22 -4.30 6.74
C MET A 62 -5.35 -3.59 5.40
N GLU A 63 -6.57 -3.18 5.03
CA GLU A 63 -6.84 -2.48 3.77
C GLU A 63 -6.11 -1.14 3.69
N THR A 64 -6.10 -0.40 4.80
CA THR A 64 -5.36 0.86 4.92
C THR A 64 -3.86 0.65 4.71
N LEU A 65 -3.25 -0.32 5.39
CA LEU A 65 -1.82 -0.61 5.26
C LEU A 65 -1.44 -1.15 3.88
N ILE A 66 -2.32 -1.94 3.25
CA ILE A 66 -2.13 -2.41 1.88
C ILE A 66 -2.12 -1.23 0.91
N TRP A 67 -3.11 -0.33 1.00
CA TRP A 67 -3.18 0.85 0.15
C TRP A 67 -1.90 1.68 0.25
N TRP A 68 -1.46 1.95 1.47
CA TRP A 68 -0.23 2.67 1.72
C TRP A 68 1.00 2.00 1.09
N TRP A 69 1.11 0.69 1.23
CA TRP A 69 2.24 -0.05 0.68
C TRP A 69 2.23 -0.10 -0.85
N VAL A 70 1.05 -0.21 -1.48
CA VAL A 70 0.92 -0.17 -2.94
C VAL A 70 1.45 1.15 -3.51
N VAL A 71 1.10 2.27 -2.87
CA VAL A 71 1.48 3.62 -3.31
C VAL A 71 2.92 3.98 -2.93
N ARG A 72 3.33 3.66 -1.69
CA ARG A 72 4.62 4.01 -1.08
C ARG A 72 5.39 2.77 -0.59
N PRO A 73 5.81 1.87 -1.50
CA PRO A 73 6.57 0.68 -1.13
C PRO A 73 7.92 1.02 -0.47
N ASP A 74 8.46 2.22 -0.70
CA ASP A 74 9.66 2.75 -0.03
C ASP A 74 9.49 2.88 1.49
N LEU A 75 8.24 3.06 1.97
CA LEU A 75 7.91 3.08 3.39
C LEU A 75 7.59 1.67 3.94
N GLY A 76 7.79 0.62 3.14
CA GLY A 76 7.39 -0.75 3.45
C GLY A 76 7.89 -1.24 4.81
N ALA A 77 9.14 -0.96 5.18
CA ALA A 77 9.67 -1.37 6.49
C ALA A 77 8.91 -0.76 7.67
N ALA A 78 8.46 0.50 7.54
CA ALA A 78 7.70 1.16 8.60
C ALA A 78 6.24 0.69 8.63
N ILE A 79 5.61 0.49 7.46
CA ILE A 79 4.29 -0.12 7.34
C ILE A 79 4.30 -1.52 7.96
N ALA A 80 5.37 -2.28 7.71
CA ALA A 80 5.55 -3.62 8.23
C ALA A 80 5.67 -3.66 9.76
N ILE A 81 5.96 -2.58 10.49
CA ILE A 81 5.98 -2.61 11.96
C ILE A 81 4.56 -2.85 12.50
N GLU A 82 3.59 -2.11 11.95
CA GLU A 82 2.18 -2.12 12.36
C GLU A 82 1.36 -3.23 11.65
N ALA A 83 1.91 -3.83 10.60
CA ALA A 83 1.19 -4.80 9.78
C ALA A 83 0.94 -6.15 10.46
N PRO A 84 -0.20 -6.81 10.16
CA PRO A 84 -0.40 -8.22 10.45
C PRO A 84 0.67 -9.09 9.76
N GLN A 85 0.86 -10.32 10.27
CA GLN A 85 1.95 -11.21 9.83
C GLN A 85 1.92 -11.52 8.32
N GLU A 86 0.73 -11.62 7.73
CA GLU A 86 0.56 -11.92 6.31
C GLU A 86 1.12 -10.79 5.43
N LEU A 87 0.73 -9.54 5.72
CA LEU A 87 1.26 -8.37 5.02
C LEU A 87 2.75 -8.15 5.29
N LYS A 88 3.23 -8.38 6.52
CA LYS A 88 4.67 -8.37 6.85
C LYS A 88 5.47 -9.29 5.92
N LYS A 89 4.96 -10.50 5.66
CA LYS A 89 5.62 -11.47 4.79
C LYS A 89 5.69 -10.97 3.34
N ILE A 90 4.59 -10.42 2.82
CA ILE A 90 4.53 -9.88 1.46
C ILE A 90 5.51 -8.71 1.28
N ILE A 91 5.48 -7.75 2.22
CA ILE A 91 6.39 -6.59 2.21
C ILE A 91 7.84 -7.06 2.31
N GLY A 92 8.14 -7.96 3.26
CA GLY A 92 9.49 -8.48 3.44
C GLY A 92 10.01 -9.21 2.19
N GLN A 93 9.19 -10.03 1.54
CA GLN A 93 9.55 -10.67 0.27
C GLN A 93 9.82 -9.65 -0.83
N TYR A 94 8.97 -8.62 -0.95
CA TYR A 94 9.15 -7.55 -1.94
C TYR A 94 10.47 -6.80 -1.70
N ILE A 95 10.81 -6.47 -0.45
CA ILE A 95 12.06 -5.79 -0.09
C ILE A 95 13.29 -6.66 -0.39
N LEU A 96 13.22 -7.98 -0.20
CA LEU A 96 14.36 -8.86 -0.47
C LEU A 96 14.61 -9.09 -1.96
N GLN A 97 13.61 -8.84 -2.80
CA GLN A 97 13.68 -9.04 -4.24
C GLN A 97 14.09 -7.78 -5.00
N ASN A 98 14.18 -6.62 -4.33
CA ASN A 98 14.32 -5.29 -4.92
C ASN A 98 15.32 -4.43 -4.16
#